data_AF-S7VMF7-F1
#
_entry.id   AF-S7VMF7-F1
#
_cell.length_a   1.000
_cell.length_b   1.000
_cell.length_c   1.000
_cell.angle_alpha   90.00
_cell.angle_beta   90.00
_cell.angle_gamma   90.00
#
_symmetry.space_group_name_H-M   'P 1'
#
loop_
_entity.id
_entity.type
_entity.pdbx_description
1 polymer ?
#
loop_
_entity_poly.entity_id
_entity_poly.type
_entity_poly.pdbx_seq_one_letter_code
_entity_poly.pdbx_strand_id
1 'polypeptide(L)' 'MPSDFHYEELARLLRYFGFKEVKKGKTSGSRVKFENEVSVPIILHKPHPNGIMKRYQMRQIKELLEL' A
#
# COMPACT_ATOMS: atom_id res chain seq x y z
N MET A 1 9.85 12.33 -0.93
CA MET A 1 9.28 11.22 -0.13
C MET A 1 10.31 10.77 0.89
N PRO A 2 9.91 10.53 2.15
CA PRO A 2 10.77 9.98 3.21
C PRO A 2 11.48 8.69 2.76
N SER A 3 12.70 8.43 3.23
CA SER A 3 13.45 7.22 2.86
C SER A 3 13.13 5.99 3.69
N ASP A 4 12.42 6.19 4.80
CA ASP A 4 12.23 5.28 5.92
C ASP A 4 10.75 4.99 6.20
N PHE A 5 9.86 5.35 5.27
CA PHE A 5 8.43 5.12 5.41
C PHE A 5 8.10 3.63 5.39
N HIS A 6 7.45 3.15 6.44
CA HIS A 6 7.11 1.75 6.60
C HIS A 6 5.77 1.39 5.98
N TYR A 7 5.63 0.12 5.63
CA TYR A 7 4.38 -0.45 5.16
C TYR A 7 3.20 -0.17 6.09
N GLU A 8 3.40 -0.25 7.41
CA GLU A 8 2.34 0.01 8.38
C GLU A 8 1.87 1.48 8.36
N GLU A 9 2.76 2.42 8.07
CA GLU A 9 2.42 3.84 7.91
C GLU A 9 1.60 4.04 6.63
N LEU A 10 2.00 3.40 5.53
CA LEU A 10 1.21 3.40 4.29
C LEU A 10 -0.16 2.77 4.49
N ALA A 11 -0.25 1.65 5.19
CA ALA A 11 -1.50 0.96 5.45
C ALA A 11 -2.45 1.82 6.30
N ARG A 12 -1.92 2.57 7.29
CA ARG A 12 -2.71 3.55 8.06
C ARG A 12 -3.19 4.70 7.18
N LEU A 13 -2.33 5.25 6.33
CA LEU A 13 -2.69 6.31 5.38
C LEU A 13 -3.82 5.84 4.45
N LEU A 14 -3.67 4.67 3.82
CA LEU A 14 -4.71 4.14 2.93
C LEU A 14 -6.03 3.87 3.66
N ARG A 15 -5.99 3.40 4.90
CA ARG A 15 -7.21 3.25 5.73
C ARG A 15 -7.88 4.60 6.02
N TYR A 16 -7.11 5.67 6.22
CA TYR A 16 -7.67 7.02 6.38
C TYR A 16 -8.43 7.48 5.13
N PHE A 17 -7.95 7.11 3.94
CA PHE A 17 -8.64 7.32 2.65
C PHE A 17 -9.75 6.28 2.36
N GLY A 18 -10.14 5.46 3.34
CA GLY A 18 -11.23 4.49 3.22
C GLY A 18 -10.86 3.18 2.53
N PHE A 19 -9.59 2.94 2.19
CA PHE A 19 -9.16 1.66 1.63
C PHE A 19 -9.05 0.58 2.71
N LYS A 20 -9.37 -0.66 2.34
CA LYS A 20 -9.26 -1.85 3.18
C LYS A 20 -8.28 -2.85 2.54
N GLU A 21 -7.43 -3.46 3.36
CA GLU A 21 -6.51 -4.52 2.90
C GLU A 21 -7.28 -5.82 2.67
N VAL A 22 -7.12 -6.40 1.48
CA VAL A 22 -7.78 -7.64 1.07
C VAL A 22 -6.78 -8.78 1.11
N LYS A 23 -7.04 -9.77 1.98
CA LYS A 23 -6.27 -11.00 2.03
C LYS A 23 -6.78 -11.96 0.95
N LYS A 24 -6.12 -12.02 -0.21
CA LYS A 24 -6.28 -13.16 -1.12
C LYS A 24 -5.53 -14.36 -0.52
N GLY A 25 -6.13 -15.56 -0.60
CA GLY A 25 -5.75 -16.77 0.12
C GLY A 25 -4.28 -17.24 0.02
N LYS A 26 -4.01 -18.44 0.56
CA LYS A 26 -2.68 -18.98 0.94
C LYS A 26 -1.53 -18.92 -0.10
N THR A 27 -1.78 -18.55 -1.35
CA THR A 27 -0.79 -18.53 -2.46
C THR A 27 -0.30 -17.14 -2.90
N SER A 28 -0.75 -16.04 -2.28
CA SER A 28 -0.46 -14.69 -2.82
C SER A 28 0.94 -14.11 -2.54
N GLY A 29 1.73 -14.73 -1.65
CA GLY A 29 3.06 -14.23 -1.29
C GLY A 29 3.03 -12.83 -0.67
N SER A 30 4.06 -12.01 -0.90
CA SER A 30 4.14 -10.63 -0.39
C SER A 30 3.19 -9.63 -1.08
N ARG A 31 2.38 -10.07 -2.07
CA ARG A 31 1.43 -9.17 -2.74
C ARG A 31 0.24 -8.89 -1.84
N VAL A 32 -0.12 -7.62 -1.72
CA VAL A 32 -1.31 -7.15 -1.00
C VAL A 32 -2.14 -6.25 -1.89
N LYS A 33 -3.46 -6.34 -1.74
CA LYS A 33 -4.42 -5.50 -2.44
C LYS A 33 -5.11 -4.61 -1.43
N PHE A 34 -5.26 -3.33 -1.75
CA PHE A 34 -6.13 -2.39 -1.05
C PHE A 34 -7.27 -1.99 -1.98
N GLU A 35 -8.49 -1.95 -1.46
CA GLU A 35 -9.69 -1.54 -2.22
C GLU A 35 -10.59 -0.65 -1.37
N ASN A 36 -11.28 0.26 -2.02
CA ASN A 36 -12.39 1.05 -1.47
C ASN A 36 -13.55 1.00 -2.50
N GLU A 37 -14.67 1.65 -2.18
CA GLU A 37 -15.86 1.63 -3.04
C GLU A 37 -15.77 2.59 -4.25
N VAL A 38 -14.84 3.54 -4.20
CA VAL A 38 -14.83 4.71 -5.11
C VAL A 38 -13.66 4.68 -6.10
N SER A 39 -12.53 4.11 -5.72
CA SER A 39 -11.26 4.22 -6.43
C SER A 39 -10.80 2.88 -7.01
N VAL A 40 -9.86 2.95 -7.96
CA VAL A 40 -9.22 1.75 -8.50
C VAL A 40 -8.45 1.00 -7.41
N PRO A 41 -8.44 -0.34 -7.42
CA PRO A 41 -7.69 -1.09 -6.43
C PRO A 41 -6.18 -0.86 -6.53
N ILE A 42 -5.55 -0.76 -5.37
CA ILE A 42 -4.10 -0.62 -5.22
C ILE A 42 -3.50 -2.00 -5.01
N ILE A 43 -2.49 -2.37 -5.79
CA ILE A 43 -1.75 -3.62 -5.60
C ILE A 43 -0.31 -3.28 -5.29
N LEU A 44 0.17 -3.75 -4.13
CA LEU A 44 1.51 -3.48 -3.61
C LEU A 44 2.22 -4.79 -3.28
N HIS A 45 3.55 -4.71 -3.18
CA HIS A 45 4.35 -5.77 -2.58
C HIS A 45 4.78 -5.32 -1.19
N LYS A 46 4.41 -6.09 -0.16
CA LYS A 46 4.91 -5.94 1.20
C LYS A 46 6.44 -5.94 1.17
N PRO A 47 7.08 -4.86 1.66
CA PRO A 47 8.53 -4.81 1.75
C PRO A 47 9.03 -5.83 2.77
N HIS A 48 10.07 -6.57 2.39
CA HIS A 48 10.72 -7.57 3.24
C HIS A 48 12.24 -7.44 3.06
N PRO A 49 13.07 -7.58 4.12
CA PRO A 49 12.69 -7.84 5.52
C PRO A 49 12.36 -6.58 6.34
N ASN A 50 12.89 -5.43 5.94
CA ASN A 50 12.98 -4.25 6.82
C ASN A 50 11.67 -3.46 6.95
N GLY A 51 10.64 -3.80 6.18
CA GLY A 51 9.35 -3.10 6.21
C GLY A 51 9.31 -1.73 5.51
N ILE A 52 10.44 -1.22 5.02
CA ILE A 52 10.55 0.09 4.34
C ILE A 52 9.99 0.02 2.91
N MET A 53 9.08 0.94 2.58
CA MET A 53 8.45 1.06 1.28
C MET A 53 9.45 1.52 0.22
N LYS A 54 9.40 0.88 -0.96
CA LYS A 54 10.18 1.34 -2.11
C LYS A 54 9.66 2.71 -2.58
N ARG A 55 10.56 3.66 -2.85
CA ARG A 55 10.20 5.03 -3.24
C ARG A 55 9.24 5.12 -4.42
N TYR A 56 9.36 4.23 -5.41
CA TYR A 56 8.46 4.23 -6.56
C TYR A 56 7.02 3.89 -6.18
N GLN A 57 6.81 2.99 -5.22
CA GLN A 57 5.46 2.63 -4.75
C GLN A 57 4.83 3.82 -4.04
N MET A 58 5.60 4.51 -3.19
CA MET A 58 5.10 5.72 -2.52
C MET A 58 4.74 6.83 -3.50
N ARG A 59 5.52 7.00 -4.58
CA ARG A 59 5.20 7.98 -5.63
C ARG A 59 3.88 7.62 -6.33
N GLN A 60 3.68 6.36 -6.70
CA GLN A 60 2.43 5.90 -7.31
C GLN A 60 1.21 6.13 -6.39
N ILE A 61 1.36 5.86 -5.09
CA ILE A 61 0.28 6.11 -4.13
C ILE A 61 0.01 7.62 -3.99
N LYS A 62 1.06 8.45 -3.95
CA LYS A 62 0.91 9.90 -3.87
C LYS A 62 0.13 10.45 -5.07
N GLU A 63 0.50 10.02 -6.27
CA GLU A 63 -0.20 10.39 -7.51
C GLU A 63 -1.66 9.92 -7.49
N LEU A 64 -1.93 8.70 -7.02
CA LEU A 64 -3.28 8.15 -6.92
C LEU A 64 -4.16 8.88 -5.90
N LEU A 65 -3.58 9.32 -4.78
CA LEU A 65 -4.29 10.03 -3.71
C LEU A 65 -4.32 11.55 -3.93
N GLU A 66 -3.75 12.05 -5.03
CA GLU A 66 -3.65 13.48 -5.36
C GLU A 66 -3.00 14.32 -4.22
N LEU A 67 -1.99 13.73 -3.56
CA LEU A 67 -1.19 14.35 -2.49
C LEU A 67 0.07 15.05 -3.01
#